data_AF-A0A654C3A1-F1
#
_entry.id   AF-A0A654C3A1-F1
#
_cell.length_a   1.000
_cell.length_b   1.000
_cell.length_c   1.000
_cell.angle_alpha   90.00
_cell.angle_beta   90.00
_cell.angle_gamma   90.00
#
_symmetry.space_group_name_H-M   'P 1'
#
loop_
_entity.id
_entity.type
_entity.pdbx_description
1 polymer ?
#
loop_
_entity_poly.entity_id
_entity_poly.type
_entity_poly.pdbx_seq_one_letter_code
_entity_poly.pdbx_strand_id
1 'polypeptide(L)'
;MFSDAVLEPIRLHVDAKRCLCATAYHARLSADSVRSLQLQGGVFDADNARAFLAKPYAQDALALRRWDDDAKDASRVTPPLAHYLDIAANIA
;
A
#
# COMPACT_ATOMS: atom_id res chain seq x y z
N MET A 1 -21.26 -3.30 4.24
CA MET A 1 -20.00 -3.90 4.71
C MET A 1 -19.16 -4.09 3.47
N PHE A 2 -17.98 -3.48 3.39
CA PHE A 2 -17.20 -3.45 2.17
C PHE A 2 -16.81 -4.85 1.66
N SER A 3 -16.68 -4.98 0.35
CA SER A 3 -16.22 -6.20 -0.30
C SER A 3 -14.70 -6.40 -0.14
N ASP A 4 -14.24 -7.61 -0.44
CA ASP A 4 -12.81 -7.95 -0.44
C ASP A 4 -12.00 -7.07 -1.39
N ALA A 5 -12.60 -6.53 -2.46
CA ALA A 5 -11.93 -5.60 -3.37
C ALA A 5 -11.48 -4.31 -2.66
N VAL A 6 -12.09 -3.94 -1.54
CA VAL A 6 -11.66 -2.83 -0.68
C VAL A 6 -10.81 -3.35 0.49
N LEU A 7 -11.24 -4.42 1.15
CA LEU A 7 -10.61 -4.90 2.38
C LEU A 7 -9.26 -5.57 2.16
N GLU A 8 -9.09 -6.35 1.08
CA GLU A 8 -7.86 -7.10 0.82
C GLU A 8 -6.67 -6.20 0.47
N PRO A 9 -6.79 -5.17 -0.39
CA PRO A 9 -5.69 -4.21 -0.61
C PRO A 9 -5.23 -3.53 0.68
N ILE A 10 -6.18 -3.17 1.56
CA ILE A 10 -5.88 -2.59 2.88
C ILE A 10 -5.13 -3.62 3.73
N ARG A 11 -5.57 -4.88 3.78
CA ARG A 11 -4.88 -5.93 4.54
C ARG A 11 -3.45 -6.19 4.02
N LEU A 12 -3.26 -6.11 2.71
CA LEU A 12 -2.01 -6.46 2.02
C LEU A 12 -1.01 -5.31 1.90
N HIS A 13 -1.36 -4.06 2.23
CA HIS A 13 -0.51 -2.88 1.95
C HIS A 13 0.88 -2.92 2.61
N VAL A 14 1.04 -3.61 3.74
CA VAL A 14 2.35 -3.80 4.40
C VAL A 14 3.23 -4.76 3.59
N ASP A 15 2.68 -5.89 3.15
CA ASP A 15 3.42 -6.83 2.30
C ASP A 15 3.70 -6.23 0.92
N ALA A 16 2.80 -5.38 0.40
CA ALA A 16 3.03 -4.59 -0.80
C ALA A 16 4.26 -3.69 -0.66
N LYS A 17 4.46 -3.04 0.51
CA LYS A 17 5.69 -2.28 0.80
C LYS A 17 6.91 -3.18 0.70
N ARG A 18 6.90 -4.33 1.38
CA ARG A 18 8.02 -5.29 1.43
C ARG A 18 8.35 -5.82 0.03
N CYS A 19 7.34 -6.09 -0.79
CA CYS A 19 7.48 -6.52 -2.18
C CYS A 19 8.06 -5.42 -3.09
N LEU A 20 7.59 -4.18 -2.98
CA LEU A 20 8.13 -3.06 -3.78
C LEU A 20 9.60 -2.79 -3.47
N CYS A 21 9.98 -2.86 -2.19
CA CYS A 21 11.37 -2.70 -1.77
C CYS A 21 12.29 -3.77 -2.37
N ALA A 22 11.76 -4.98 -2.61
CA ALA A 22 12.51 -6.12 -3.14
C ALA A 22 12.81 -6.01 -4.65
N THR A 23 11.87 -5.43 -5.42
CA THR A 23 11.95 -5.47 -6.89
C THR A 23 12.63 -4.26 -7.50
N ALA A 24 12.51 -3.06 -6.91
CA ALA A 24 13.31 -1.89 -7.27
C ALA A 24 12.92 -0.68 -6.40
N TYR A 25 13.27 -0.60 -5.11
CA TYR A 25 12.87 0.60 -4.35
C TYR A 25 13.69 0.92 -3.09
N HIS A 26 14.99 0.62 -3.05
CA HIS A 26 15.81 1.09 -1.93
C HIS A 26 15.99 2.63 -1.91
N ALA A 27 15.86 3.30 -3.06
CA ALA A 27 16.17 4.73 -3.21
C ALA A 27 14.99 5.72 -3.04
N ARG A 28 13.74 5.24 -2.88
CA ARG A 28 12.55 6.12 -2.76
C ARG A 28 11.85 6.05 -1.40
N LEU A 29 12.39 5.29 -0.44
CA LEU A 29 11.83 5.21 0.91
C LEU A 29 12.25 6.43 1.73
N SER A 30 11.29 7.06 2.42
CA SER A 30 11.61 7.99 3.50
C SER A 30 12.24 7.24 4.68
N ALA A 31 12.97 7.94 5.54
CA ALA A 31 13.63 7.34 6.72
C ALA A 31 12.65 6.54 7.60
N ASP A 32 11.42 7.02 7.77
CA ASP A 32 10.37 6.32 8.55
C ASP A 32 9.90 5.01 7.90
N SER A 33 9.87 4.96 6.56
CA SER A 33 9.52 3.75 5.83
C SER A 33 10.60 2.67 5.98
N VAL A 34 11.88 3.05 6.06
CA VAL A 34 13.00 2.13 6.31
C VAL A 34 12.95 1.56 7.74
N ARG A 35 12.71 2.41 8.73
CA ARG A 35 12.63 1.97 10.14
C ARG A 35 11.46 1.02 10.37
N SER A 36 10.28 1.34 9.83
CA SER A 36 9.11 0.46 9.94
C SER A 36 9.28 -0.85 9.17
N LEU A 37 10.01 -0.86 8.05
CA LEU A 37 10.28 -2.05 7.27
C LEU A 37 11.09 -3.10 8.05
N GLN A 38 12.08 -2.67 8.84
CA GLN A 38 12.85 -3.59 9.69
C GLN A 38 11.98 -4.26 10.75
N LEU A 39 11.04 -3.53 11.35
CA LEU A 39 10.10 -4.07 12.35
C LEU A 39 9.04 -4.99 11.73
N GLN A 40 8.82 -4.89 10.42
CA GLN A 40 7.80 -5.63 9.68
C GLN A 40 8.37 -6.87 8.96
N GLY A 41 9.55 -7.33 9.37
CA GLY A 41 10.17 -8.54 8.80
C GLY A 41 10.99 -8.30 7.53
N GLY A 42 11.39 -7.05 7.27
CA GLY A 42 12.34 -6.71 6.21
C GLY A 42 11.78 -6.82 4.78
N VAL A 43 12.67 -6.63 3.81
CA VAL A 43 12.39 -6.74 2.37
C VAL A 43 12.08 -8.20 2.01
N PHE A 44 11.14 -8.43 1.08
CA PHE A 44 10.92 -9.78 0.56
C PHE A 44 12.13 -10.28 -0.24
N ASP A 45 12.41 -11.57 -0.14
CA ASP A 45 13.23 -12.26 -1.14
C ASP A 45 12.41 -12.52 -2.42
N ALA A 46 13.07 -13.08 -3.44
CA ALA A 46 12.45 -13.35 -4.74
C ALA A 46 11.25 -14.30 -4.65
N ASP A 47 11.27 -15.29 -3.76
CA ASP A 47 10.20 -16.28 -3.64
C ASP A 47 8.99 -15.70 -2.89
N ASN A 48 9.21 -14.93 -1.83
CA ASN A 48 8.16 -14.20 -1.11
C ASN A 48 7.53 -13.13 -2.00
N ALA A 49 8.31 -12.41 -2.81
CA ALA A 49 7.78 -11.44 -3.77
C ALA A 49 6.90 -12.15 -4.83
N ARG A 50 7.35 -13.29 -5.37
CA ARG A 50 6.57 -14.09 -6.33
C ARG A 50 5.27 -14.61 -5.71
N ALA A 51 5.34 -15.13 -4.48
CA ALA A 51 4.18 -15.61 -3.74
C ALA A 51 3.17 -14.49 -3.44
N PHE A 52 3.66 -13.29 -3.10
CA PHE A 52 2.82 -12.12 -2.91
C PHE A 52 2.12 -11.69 -4.21
N LEU A 53 2.85 -11.59 -5.32
CA LEU A 53 2.31 -11.18 -6.62
C LEU A 53 1.25 -12.14 -7.16
N ALA A 54 1.25 -13.40 -6.71
CA ALA A 54 0.25 -14.40 -7.05
C ALA A 54 -1.05 -14.29 -6.21
N LYS A 55 -1.09 -13.46 -5.16
CA LYS A 55 -2.31 -13.28 -4.34
C LYS A 55 -3.37 -12.50 -5.12
N PRO A 56 -4.67 -12.81 -4.90
CA PRO A 56 -5.74 -11.91 -5.29
C PRO A 56 -5.50 -10.50 -4.73
N TYR A 57 -5.85 -9.48 -5.51
CA TYR A 57 -5.71 -8.06 -5.14
C TYR A 57 -4.27 -7.57 -4.87
N ALA A 58 -3.24 -8.36 -5.17
CA ALA A 58 -1.85 -7.94 -5.00
C ALA A 58 -1.53 -6.67 -5.81
N GLN A 59 -2.05 -6.56 -7.03
CA GLN A 59 -1.85 -5.37 -7.87
C GLN A 59 -2.50 -4.12 -7.27
N ASP A 60 -3.71 -4.25 -6.72
CA ASP A 60 -4.41 -3.15 -6.05
C ASP A 60 -3.68 -2.73 -4.77
N ALA A 61 -3.15 -3.70 -4.01
CA ALA A 61 -2.31 -3.43 -2.84
C ALA A 61 -1.01 -2.69 -3.21
N LEU A 62 -0.38 -3.03 -4.34
CA LEU A 62 0.80 -2.31 -4.86
C LEU A 62 0.44 -0.88 -5.28
N ALA A 63 -0.71 -0.68 -5.92
CA ALA A 63 -1.19 0.65 -6.30
C ALA A 63 -1.48 1.51 -5.06
N LEU A 64 -2.23 0.97 -4.10
CA LEU A 64 -2.52 1.62 -2.82
C LEU A 64 -1.23 2.01 -2.08
N ARG A 65 -0.23 1.11 -2.07
CA ARG A 65 1.05 1.39 -1.44
C ARG A 65 1.82 2.54 -2.11
N ARG A 66 1.77 2.64 -3.43
CA ARG A 66 2.39 3.77 -4.15
C ARG A 66 1.72 5.08 -3.79
N TRP A 67 0.39 5.11 -3.68
CA TRP A 67 -0.34 6.29 -3.23
C TRP A 67 0.04 6.69 -1.79
N ASP A 68 0.16 5.72 -0.88
CA ASP A 68 0.65 5.95 0.50
C ASP A 68 2.06 6.57 0.50
N ASP A 69 2.97 6.05 -0.31
CA ASP A 69 4.33 6.60 -0.40
C ASP A 69 4.39 8.02 -0.99
N ASP A 70 3.47 8.36 -1.90
CA ASP A 70 3.38 9.67 -2.55
C ASP A 70 2.57 10.70 -1.74
N ALA A 71 1.78 10.28 -0.74
CA ALA A 71 0.91 11.13 0.08
C ALA A 71 1.67 11.92 1.17
N LYS A 72 2.75 12.61 0.80
CA LYS A 72 3.65 13.34 1.72
C LYS A 72 3.71 14.85 1.48
N ASP A 73 2.93 15.36 0.53
CA ASP A 73 2.87 16.78 0.20
C ASP A 73 1.81 17.49 1.06
N ALA A 74 2.28 18.23 2.08
CA ALA A 74 1.42 19.00 2.98
C ALA A 74 0.70 20.17 2.30
N SER A 75 1.14 20.59 1.11
CA SER A 75 0.51 21.68 0.34
C SER A 75 -0.57 21.19 -0.62
N ARG A 76 -0.71 19.87 -0.78
CA ARG A 76 -1.67 19.28 -1.71
C ARG A 76 -3.10 19.54 -1.25
N VAL A 77 -3.88 20.21 -2.08
CA VAL A 77 -5.31 20.41 -1.87
C VAL A 77 -6.07 19.13 -2.20
N THR A 78 -6.84 18.61 -1.25
CA THR A 78 -7.73 17.45 -1.43
C THR A 78 -9.18 17.81 -1.09
N PRO A 79 -10.16 17.11 -1.69
CA PRO A 79 -11.55 17.17 -1.21
C PRO A 79 -11.67 16.93 0.31
N PRO A 80 -12.72 17.47 0.97
CA PRO A 80 -12.96 17.23 2.39
C PRO A 80 -13.36 15.77 2.63
N LEU A 81 -13.26 15.30 3.87
CA LEU A 81 -13.63 13.93 4.26
C LEU A 81 -15.04 13.53 3.79
N ALA A 82 -16.01 14.44 3.84
CA ALA A 82 -17.39 14.18 3.40
C ALA A 82 -17.48 13.67 1.95
N HIS A 83 -16.65 14.21 1.06
CA HIS A 83 -16.59 13.75 -0.34
C HIS A 83 -16.23 12.25 -0.43
N TYR A 84 -15.29 11.79 0.38
CA TYR A 84 -14.86 10.39 0.40
C TYR A 84 -15.84 9.48 1.14
N LEU A 85 -16.54 9.99 2.15
CA LEU A 85 -17.61 9.24 2.83
C LEU A 85 -18.77 8.94 1.90
N ASP A 86 -19.14 9.89 1.03
CA ASP A 86 -20.18 9.66 0.01
C ASP A 86 -19.76 8.56 -0.97
N ILE A 87 -18.51 8.57 -1.43
CA ILE A 87 -17.97 7.49 -2.29
C ILE A 87 -18.01 6.16 -1.54
N ALA A 88 -17.51 6.14 -0.30
CA ALA A 88 -17.45 4.93 0.51
C ALA A 88 -18.86 4.35 0.74
N ALA A 89 -19.86 5.17 1.03
CA ALA A 89 -21.25 4.74 1.19
C ALA A 89 -21.84 4.10 -0.07
N ASN A 90 -21.40 4.50 -1.26
CA ASN A 90 -21.89 3.99 -2.55
C ASN A 90 -21.22 2.70 -3.01
N ILE A 91 -20.14 2.27 -2.35
CA ILE A 91 -19.39 1.04 -2.68
C ILE A 91 -19.39 0.03 -1.51
N ALA A 92 -20.07 0.36 -0.41
CA ALA A 92 -20.13 -0.40 0.83
C ALA A 92 -21.16 -1.53 0.82
#